data_AF-A0A9D1C412-F1
#
_entry.id   AF-A0A9D1C412-F1
#
_cell.length_a   1.000
_cell.length_b   1.000
_cell.length_c   1.000
_cell.angle_alpha   90.00
_cell.angle_beta   90.00
_cell.angle_gamma   90.00
#
_symmetry.space_group_name_H-M   'P 1'
#
loop_
_entity.id
_entity.type
_entity.pdbx_description
1 polymer ?
#
loop_
_entity_poly.entity_id
_entity_poly.type
_entity_poly.pdbx_seq_one_letter_code
_entity_poly.pdbx_strand_id
1 'polypeptide(L)'
;GDNDRDLVEMVLPGTEKPFPHANLKEQCKLLKEAGFQIIRSEEVYKPILFYDVGAFVWFARILEWEFPNFSVEKCFPRLLDMQKTINEAGKIEGTTHRYLIVAEKN
;
A
#
# COMPACT_ATOMS: atom_id res chain seq x y z
N GLY A 1 -6.17 -3.14 0.31
CA GLY A 1 -6.91 -2.00 -0.24
C GLY A 1 -6.03 -1.38 -1.28
N ASP A 2 -6.02 -0.06 -1.35
CA ASP A 2 -5.17 0.69 -2.29
C ASP A 2 -3.77 1.03 -1.77
N ASN A 3 -3.31 0.32 -0.73
CA ASN A 3 -2.03 0.58 -0.08
C ASN A 3 -0.86 0.15 -0.97
N ASP A 4 0.12 1.05 -1.17
CA ASP A 4 1.40 0.81 -1.84
C ASP A 4 1.30 0.25 -3.27
N ARG A 5 0.16 0.47 -3.97
CA ARG A 5 -0.08 -0.14 -5.30
C ARG A 5 0.86 0.35 -6.38
N ASP A 6 1.21 1.63 -6.34
CA ASP A 6 2.23 2.23 -7.19
C ASP A 6 3.60 1.57 -6.99
N LEU A 7 4.01 1.37 -5.74
CA LEU A 7 5.28 0.69 -5.42
C LEU A 7 5.30 -0.77 -5.86
N VAL A 8 4.19 -1.50 -5.66
CA VAL A 8 4.09 -2.89 -6.12
C VAL A 8 4.16 -2.96 -7.63
N GLU A 9 3.48 -2.07 -8.35
CA GLU A 9 3.49 -2.06 -9.82
C GLU A 9 4.91 -1.82 -10.38
N MET A 10 5.74 -1.03 -9.70
CA MET A 10 7.14 -0.81 -10.10
C MET A 10 7.95 -2.11 -10.14
N VAL A 11 7.77 -3.01 -9.16
CA VAL A 11 8.60 -4.23 -9.00
C VAL A 11 7.92 -5.54 -9.40
N LEU A 12 6.60 -5.59 -9.34
CA LEU A 12 5.75 -6.76 -9.58
C LEU A 12 4.46 -6.33 -10.31
N PRO A 13 4.55 -5.91 -11.58
CA PRO A 13 3.42 -5.35 -12.31
C PRO A 13 2.28 -6.35 -12.48
N GLY A 14 1.05 -5.86 -12.38
CA GLY A 14 -0.16 -6.69 -12.48
C GLY A 14 -0.46 -7.56 -11.25
N THR A 15 0.21 -7.31 -10.12
CA THR A 15 -0.09 -8.01 -8.87
C THR A 15 -1.49 -7.64 -8.37
N GLU A 16 -2.30 -8.65 -8.09
CA GLU A 16 -3.63 -8.44 -7.51
C GLU A 16 -3.58 -7.81 -6.12
N LYS A 17 -4.63 -7.07 -5.75
CA LYS A 17 -4.72 -6.47 -4.42
C LYS A 17 -4.96 -7.58 -3.39
N PRO A 18 -4.16 -7.68 -2.32
CA PRO A 18 -4.38 -8.71 -1.30
C PRO A 18 -5.69 -8.50 -0.53
N PHE A 19 -6.13 -7.25 -0.39
CA PHE A 19 -7.34 -6.88 0.36
C PHE A 19 -8.20 -5.86 -0.41
N PRO A 20 -8.81 -6.20 -1.55
CA PRO A 20 -9.49 -5.22 -2.41
C PRO A 20 -10.61 -4.45 -1.69
N HIS A 21 -11.25 -5.09 -0.71
CA HIS A 21 -12.36 -4.55 0.08
C HIS A 21 -11.94 -3.75 1.32
N ALA A 22 -10.64 -3.66 1.62
CA ALA A 22 -10.13 -2.89 2.75
C ALA A 22 -10.06 -1.39 2.39
N ASN A 23 -11.24 -0.76 2.28
CA ASN A 23 -11.47 0.66 2.04
C ASN A 23 -12.61 1.19 2.91
N LEU A 24 -12.67 2.50 3.15
CA LEU A 24 -13.63 3.09 4.10
C LEU A 24 -15.07 2.78 3.71
N LYS A 25 -15.39 2.90 2.43
CA LYS A 25 -16.76 2.74 1.91
C LYS A 25 -17.31 1.35 2.21
N GLU A 26 -16.56 0.31 1.87
CA GLU A 26 -17.00 -1.07 2.04
C GLU A 26 -17.02 -1.49 3.51
N GLN A 27 -16.00 -1.12 4.29
CA GLN A 27 -15.94 -1.45 5.71
C GLN A 27 -17.06 -0.75 6.51
N CYS A 28 -17.38 0.51 6.20
CA CYS A 28 -18.53 1.20 6.77
C CYS A 28 -19.86 0.53 6.39
N LYS A 29 -20.00 0.03 5.16
CA LYS A 29 -21.20 -0.70 4.73
C LYS A 29 -21.39 -1.98 5.56
N LEU A 30 -20.33 -2.78 5.68
CA LEU A 30 -20.36 -4.05 6.44
C LEU A 30 -20.72 -3.82 7.92
N LEU A 31 -20.18 -2.78 8.55
CA LEU A 31 -20.51 -2.42 9.93
C LEU A 31 -21.98 -2.01 10.09
N LYS A 32 -22.52 -1.21 9.17
CA LYS A 32 -23.94 -0.82 9.18
C LYS A 32 -24.86 -2.03 9.00
N GLU A 33 -24.52 -2.94 8.08
CA GLU A 33 -25.27 -4.19 7.86
C GLU A 33 -25.22 -5.11 9.08
N ALA A 34 -24.13 -5.06 9.86
CA ALA A 34 -24.00 -5.76 11.13
C ALA A 34 -24.71 -5.07 12.31
N GLY A 35 -25.43 -3.97 12.07
CA GLY A 35 -26.22 -3.25 13.07
C GLY A 35 -25.45 -2.20 13.88
N PHE A 36 -24.23 -1.84 13.48
CA PHE A 36 -23.48 -0.76 14.12
C PHE A 36 -23.88 0.60 13.56
N GLN A 37 -23.89 1.61 14.43
CA GLN A 37 -23.98 3.00 14.04
C GLN A 37 -22.58 3.59 13.84
N ILE A 38 -22.33 4.19 12.67
CA ILE A 38 -21.05 4.86 12.39
C ILE A 38 -21.07 6.26 13.02
N ILE A 39 -20.15 6.53 13.93
CA ILE A 39 -19.99 7.80 14.64
C ILE A 39 -18.99 8.71 13.92
N ARG A 40 -17.91 8.13 13.40
CA ARG A 40 -16.85 8.84 12.66
C ARG A 40 -16.27 7.93 11.59
N SER A 41 -15.97 8.51 10.43
CA SER A 41 -15.36 7.80 9.30
C SER A 41 -14.42 8.74 8.55
N GLU A 42 -13.15 8.38 8.42
CA GLU A 42 -12.13 9.17 7.73
C GLU A 42 -11.29 8.26 6.83
N GLU A 43 -10.90 8.76 5.66
CA GLU A 43 -10.06 8.07 4.70
C GLU A 43 -9.01 9.03 4.17
N VAL A 44 -7.79 8.54 4.03
CA VAL A 44 -6.68 9.36 3.56
C VAL A 44 -5.70 8.54 2.73
N TYR A 45 -5.21 9.20 1.69
CA TYR A 45 -4.10 8.75 0.86
C TYR A 45 -2.92 9.67 1.14
N LYS A 46 -1.80 9.10 1.59
CA LYS A 46 -0.60 9.87 1.97
C LYS A 46 0.64 9.30 1.30
N PRO A 47 1.57 10.16 0.90
CA PRO A 47 2.82 9.69 0.32
C PRO A 47 3.65 8.92 1.35
N ILE A 48 4.31 7.87 0.89
CA ILE A 48 5.48 7.26 1.55
C ILE A 48 6.68 7.47 0.63
N LEU A 49 7.81 7.88 1.20
CA LEU A 49 8.98 8.27 0.43
C LEU A 49 10.15 7.34 0.72
N PHE A 50 10.85 6.91 -0.33
CA PHE A 50 12.09 6.15 -0.26
C PHE A 50 13.21 6.94 -0.92
N TYR A 51 14.28 7.17 -0.16
CA TYR A 51 15.50 7.85 -0.63
C TYR A 51 16.64 6.87 -0.90
N ASP A 52 16.41 5.59 -0.63
CA ASP A 52 17.38 4.50 -0.76
C ASP A 52 16.66 3.23 -1.22
N VAL A 53 17.26 2.51 -2.19
CA VAL A 53 16.70 1.25 -2.69
C VAL A 53 16.79 0.15 -1.64
N GLY A 54 17.82 0.14 -0.79
CA GLY A 54 17.95 -0.82 0.30
C GLY A 54 16.79 -0.73 1.31
N ALA A 55 16.38 0.48 1.68
CA ALA A 55 15.21 0.74 2.51
C ALA A 55 13.91 0.21 1.88
N PHE A 56 13.74 0.42 0.57
CA PHE A 56 12.61 -0.16 -0.16
C PHE A 56 12.65 -1.69 -0.20
N VAL A 57 13.82 -2.29 -0.46
CA VAL A 57 13.98 -3.76 -0.48
C VAL A 57 13.63 -4.37 0.88
N TRP A 58 14.08 -3.76 1.97
CA TRP A 58 13.71 -4.20 3.32
C TRP A 58 12.20 -4.11 3.55
N PHE A 59 11.58 -3.01 3.14
CA PHE A 59 10.13 -2.79 3.24
C PHE A 59 9.34 -3.85 2.47
N ALA A 60 9.70 -4.09 1.20
CA ALA A 60 9.04 -5.08 0.35
C ALA A 60 9.21 -6.52 0.88
N ARG A 61 10.35 -6.84 1.52
CA ARG A 61 10.57 -8.16 2.13
C ARG A 61 9.68 -8.44 3.34
N ILE A 62 9.33 -7.42 4.11
CA ILE A 62 8.51 -7.61 5.33
C ILE A 62 7.02 -7.65 4.99
N LEU A 63 6.60 -6.89 3.98
CA LEU A 63 5.20 -6.82 3.55
C LEU A 63 4.90 -7.86 2.47
N GLU A 64 5.13 -9.15 2.77
CA GLU A 64 4.95 -10.24 1.80
C GLU A 64 3.54 -10.32 1.21
N TRP A 65 2.52 -9.88 1.96
CA TRP A 65 1.16 -9.80 1.46
C TRP A 65 0.97 -8.71 0.40
N GLU A 66 1.71 -7.61 0.47
CA GLU A 66 1.68 -6.58 -0.58
C GLU A 66 2.61 -6.93 -1.74
N PHE A 67 3.77 -7.53 -1.47
CA PHE A 67 4.82 -7.86 -2.44
C PHE A 67 5.01 -9.39 -2.53
N PRO A 68 4.01 -10.15 -3.02
CA PRO A 68 4.06 -11.60 -3.02
C PRO A 68 5.23 -12.12 -3.87
N ASN A 69 5.98 -13.08 -3.32
CA ASN A 69 7.13 -13.72 -3.98
C ASN A 69 8.25 -12.76 -4.41
N PHE A 70 8.31 -11.56 -3.82
CA PHE A 70 9.37 -10.59 -4.07
C PHE A 70 10.75 -11.18 -3.73
N SER A 71 11.71 -10.97 -4.62
CA SER A 71 13.12 -11.21 -4.35
C SER A 71 13.97 -10.19 -5.10
N VAL A 72 15.14 -9.87 -4.56
CA VAL A 72 16.06 -8.92 -5.19
C VAL A 72 16.48 -9.44 -6.57
N GLU A 73 16.72 -10.74 -6.68
CA GLU A 73 17.17 -11.41 -7.89
C GLU A 73 16.11 -11.34 -9.00
N LYS A 74 14.84 -11.62 -8.67
CA LYS A 74 13.73 -11.58 -9.65
C LYS A 74 13.41 -10.16 -10.10
N CYS A 75 13.53 -9.19 -9.19
CA CYS A 75 13.18 -7.79 -9.43
C CYS A 75 14.38 -6.91 -9.75
N PHE A 76 15.59 -7.47 -9.93
CA PHE A 76 16.83 -6.71 -10.03
C PHE A 76 16.82 -5.59 -11.09
N PRO A 77 16.37 -5.83 -12.34
CA PRO A 77 16.29 -4.77 -13.35
C PRO A 77 15.40 -3.59 -12.91
N ARG A 78 14.28 -3.89 -12.25
CA ARG A 78 13.33 -2.88 -11.76
C ARG A 78 13.90 -2.10 -10.59
N LEU A 79 14.68 -2.75 -9.73
CA LEU A 79 15.40 -2.08 -8.65
C LEU A 79 16.48 -1.12 -9.18
N LEU A 80 17.09 -1.42 -10.34
CA LEU A 80 17.99 -0.48 -11.02
C LEU A 80 17.23 0.73 -11.58
N ASP A 81 16.05 0.53 -12.16
CA ASP A 81 15.18 1.64 -12.60
C ASP A 81 14.75 2.52 -11.42
N MET A 82 14.49 1.90 -10.26
CA MET A 82 14.23 2.62 -9.02
C MET A 82 15.46 3.45 -8.59
N GLN A 83 16.66 2.86 -8.59
CA GLN A 83 17.88 3.59 -8.26
C GLN A 83 18.11 4.78 -9.21
N LYS A 84 17.84 4.59 -10.51
CA LYS A 84 17.92 5.68 -11.51
C LYS A 84 16.96 6.81 -11.16
N THR A 85 15.71 6.48 -10.82
CA THR A 85 14.72 7.47 -10.37
C THR A 85 15.20 8.23 -9.13
N ILE A 86 15.79 7.54 -8.15
CA ILE A 86 16.35 8.20 -6.96
C ILE A 86 17.52 9.12 -7.34
N ASN A 87 18.38 8.72 -8.26
CA ASN A 87 19.52 9.55 -8.70
C ASN A 87 19.05 10.82 -9.43
N GLU A 88 17.95 10.74 -10.19
CA GLU A 88 17.44 11.86 -10.99
C GLU A 88 16.50 12.78 -10.20
N ALA A 89 15.57 12.20 -9.43
CA ALA A 89 14.50 12.91 -8.72
C ALA A 89 14.74 13.04 -7.21
N GLY A 90 15.78 12.39 -6.68
CA GLY A 90 16.14 12.38 -5.26
C GLY A 90 15.31 11.42 -4.40
N LYS A 91 14.25 10.82 -4.92
CA LYS A 91 13.33 9.94 -4.16
C LYS A 91 12.46 9.08 -5.08
N ILE A 92 11.89 8.03 -4.50
CA ILE A 92 10.69 7.36 -4.99
C ILE A 92 9.54 7.66 -4.04
N GLU A 93 8.36 7.84 -4.62
CA GLU A 93 7.13 8.10 -3.90
C GLU A 93 6.14 6.97 -4.16
N GLY A 94 5.59 6.44 -3.08
CA GLY A 94 4.47 5.50 -3.06
C GLY A 94 3.26 6.10 -2.35
N THR A 95 2.14 5.40 -2.41
CA THR A 95 0.88 5.87 -1.83
C THR A 95 0.40 4.93 -0.73
N THR A 96 0.41 5.40 0.51
CA THR A 96 -0.23 4.70 1.63
C THR A 96 -1.71 5.03 1.69
N HIS A 97 -2.53 4.02 1.95
CA HIS A 97 -3.97 4.16 2.14
C HIS A 97 -4.34 3.82 3.58
N ARG A 98 -4.97 4.76 4.29
CA ARG A 98 -5.41 4.59 5.68
C ARG A 98 -6.86 5.03 5.81
N TYR A 99 -7.61 4.30 6.63
CA TYR A 99 -8.95 4.71 7.03
C TYR A 99 -9.16 4.49 8.54
N LEU A 100 -10.02 5.30 9.13
CA LEU A 100 -10.45 5.24 10.53
C LEU A 100 -11.97 5.13 10.57
N ILE A 101 -12.48 4.19 11.35
CA ILE A 101 -13.91 4.05 11.64
C ILE A 101 -14.10 4.00 13.14
N VAL A 102 -14.97 4.86 13.66
CA VAL A 102 -15.51 4.77 15.02
C VAL A 102 -16.97 4.39 14.88
N ALA A 103 -17.35 3.28 15.50
CA ALA A 103 -18.70 2.75 15.44
C ALA A 103 -19.16 2.27 16.82
N GLU A 104 -20.45 2.38 17.07
CA GLU A 104 -21.10 1.99 18.32
C GLU A 104 -22.15 0.92 18.04
N LYS A 105 -22.25 -0.07 18.93
CA LYS A 105 -23.31 -1.08 18.89
C LYS A 105 -24.34 -0.70 19.94
N ASN A 106 -25.56 -0.46 19.47
CA ASN A 106 -26.73 -0.25 20.31
C ASN A 106 -27.17 -1.56 20.98
#